data_AF-A0A2V8GYZ1-F1
#
_entry.id   AF-A0A2V8GYZ1-F1
#
_cell.length_a   1.000
_cell.length_b   1.000
_cell.length_c   1.000
_cell.angle_alpha   90.00
_cell.angle_beta   90.00
_cell.angle_gamma   90.00
#
_symmetry.space_group_name_H-M   'P 1'
#
loop_
_entity.id
_entity.type
_entity.pdbx_description
1 polymer ?
#
loop_
_entity_poly.entity_id
_entity_poly.type
_entity_poly.pdbx_seq_one_letter_code
_entity_poly.pdbx_strand_id
1 'polypeptide(L)' 'EGTGLGLPIAKWIADVHHGSLSLESTGPAGSTFCVVLPLAGAL' A
#
# COMPACT_ATOMS: atom_id res chain seq x y z
N GLU A 1 -20.58 -7.88 4.67
CA GLU A 1 -20.37 -7.22 3.38
C GLU A 1 -19.06 -6.44 3.42
N GLY A 2 -18.28 -6.43 2.33
CA GLY A 2 -17.06 -5.63 2.23
C GLY A 2 -17.35 -4.32 1.53
N THR A 3 -16.99 -3.19 2.16
CA THR A 3 -17.24 -1.83 1.62
C THR A 3 -16.26 -1.42 0.51
N GLY A 4 -15.21 -2.22 0.26
CA GLY A 4 -14.17 -1.89 -0.71
C GLY A 4 -13.23 -0.75 -0.28
N LEU A 5 -13.33 -0.25 0.96
CA LEU A 5 -12.59 0.92 1.42
C LEU A 5 -11.15 0.64 1.89
N GLY A 6 -10.79 -0.62 2.14
CA GLY A 6 -9.49 -0.97 2.73
C GLY A 6 -8.29 -0.51 1.91
N LEU A 7 -8.25 -0.85 0.61
CA LEU A 7 -7.15 -0.48 -0.29
C LEU A 7 -7.07 1.05 -0.52
N PRO A 8 -8.18 1.78 -0.77
CA PRO A 8 -8.15 3.23 -0.83
C PRO A 8 -7.60 3.89 0.44
N ILE A 9 -8.00 3.41 1.62
CA ILE A 9 -7.49 3.93 2.90
C ILE A 9 -5.99 3.64 3.05
N ALA A 10 -5.55 2.41 2.77
CA ALA A 10 -4.13 2.04 2.85
C ALA A 10 -3.27 2.87 1.88
N LYS A 11 -3.74 3.09 0.65
CA LYS A 11 -3.07 3.94 -0.32
C LYS A 11 -2.95 5.37 0.17
N TRP A 12 -4.05 5.95 0.68
CA TRP A 12 -4.04 7.30 1.24
C TRP A 12 -3.04 7.42 2.40
N ILE A 13 -2.99 6.44 3.31
CA ILE A 13 -2.01 6.40 4.40
C ILE A 13 -0.58 6.40 3.86
N ALA A 14 -0.25 5.55 2.88
CA ALA A 14 1.09 5.54 2.28
C ALA A 14 1.42 6.89 1.62
N ASP A 15 0.50 7.44 0.84
CA ASP A 15 0.68 8.70 0.11
C ASP A 15 0.94 9.89 1.08
N VAL A 16 0.20 10.01 2.19
CA VAL A 16 0.42 11.10 3.17
C VAL A 16 1.72 10.95 3.97
N HIS A 17 2.32 9.76 3.98
CA HIS A 17 3.66 9.53 4.54
C HIS A 17 4.77 9.63 3.47
N HIS A 18 4.47 10.19 2.30
CA HIS A 18 5.39 10.29 1.16
C HIS A 18 5.93 8.92 0.69
N GLY A 19 5.16 7.87 0.96
CA GLY A 19 5.43 6.53 0.51
C GLY A 19 4.64 6.14 -0.72
N SER A 20 4.55 4.84 -0.97
CA SER A 20 3.76 4.27 -2.04
C SER A 20 3.19 2.91 -1.63
N LEU A 21 2.10 2.53 -2.29
CA LEU A 21 1.48 1.21 -2.21
C LEU A 21 1.36 0.65 -3.62
N SER A 22 1.90 -0.54 -3.86
CA SER A 22 1.85 -1.24 -5.16
C SER A 22 1.35 -2.67 -5.00
N LEU A 23 0.84 -3.24 -6.09
CA LEU A 23 0.57 -4.66 -6.21
C LEU A 23 1.78 -5.32 -6.87
N GLU A 24 2.48 -6.20 -6.15
CA GLU A 24 3.65 -6.90 -6.70
C GLU A 24 3.26 -8.20 -7.41
N SER A 25 2.28 -8.91 -6.86
CA SER A 25 1.82 -10.18 -7.40
C SER A 25 0.34 -10.38 -7.13
N THR A 26 -0.35 -11.00 -8.08
CA THR A 26 -1.73 -11.46 -7.92
C THR A 26 -1.96 -12.73 -8.73
N GLY A 27 -2.69 -13.68 -8.15
CA GLY A 27 -3.03 -14.92 -8.83
C GLY A 27 -3.83 -15.88 -7.95
N PRO A 28 -4.03 -17.12 -8.41
CA PRO A 28 -4.81 -18.13 -7.69
C PRO A 28 -4.27 -18.48 -6.30
N ALA A 29 -2.97 -18.26 -6.07
CA ALA A 29 -2.31 -18.50 -4.78
C ALA A 29 -2.43 -17.32 -3.79
N GLY A 30 -2.99 -16.18 -4.22
CA GLY A 30 -3.14 -14.97 -3.42
C GLY A 30 -2.55 -13.72 -4.09
N SER A 31 -2.52 -12.63 -3.33
CA SER A 31 -1.97 -11.34 -3.77
C SER A 31 -0.97 -10.80 -2.76
N THR A 32 0.08 -10.16 -3.25
CA THR A 32 1.09 -9.47 -2.46
C THR A 32 1.05 -7.99 -2.78
N PHE A 33 0.75 -7.19 -1.76
CA PHE A 33 0.83 -5.73 -1.82
C PHE A 33 2.08 -5.28 -1.06
N CYS A 34 2.80 -4.32 -1.62
CA CYS A 34 4.04 -3.79 -1.06
C CYS A 34 3.87 -2.32 -0.70
N VAL A 35 4.29 -1.95 0.51
CA VAL A 35 4.33 -0.56 0.97
C VAL A 35 5.78 -0.14 1.09
N VAL A 36 6.12 0.99 0.47
CA VAL A 36 7.45 1.62 0.61
C VAL A 36 7.26 2.94 1.33
N LEU A 37 8.03 3.14 2.40
CA LEU A 37 8.05 4.40 3.17
C LEU A 37 9.48 4.96 3.17
N PRO A 38 9.64 6.29 3.09
CA PRO A 38 10.93 6.92 3.36
C PRO A 38 11.43 6.58 4.77
N LEU A 39 12.73 6.32 4.90
CA LEU A 39 13.37 6.22 6.22
C LEU A 39 13.39 7.62 6.85
N ALA A 40 13.14 7.70 8.15
CA ALA A 40 13.18 8.97 8.87
C ALA A 40 14.58 9.61 8.75
N GLY A 41 14.67 10.78 8.13
CA GLY A 41 15.90 11.56 8.03
C GLY A 41 16.74 11.36 6.76
N ALA A 42 16.20 10.79 5.69
CA ALA A 42 16.83 10.87 4.37
C ALA A 42 16.77 12.33 3.87
N LEU A 43 17.88 13.07 4.06
CA LEU A 43 18.15 14.38 3.48
C LEU A 43 18.54 14.26 2.00
#